data_AF-A0A4U5M835-F1
#
_entry.id   AF-A0A4U5M835-F1
#
_cell.length_a   1.000
_cell.length_b   1.000
_cell.length_c   1.000
_cell.angle_alpha   90.00
_cell.angle_beta   90.00
_cell.angle_gamma   90.00
#
_symmetry.space_group_name_H-M   'P 1'
#
loop_
_entity.id
_entity.type
_entity.pdbx_description
1 polymer ?
#
loop_
_entity_poly.entity_id
_entity_poly.type
_entity_poly.pdbx_seq_one_letter_code
_entity_poly.pdbx_strand_id
1 'polypeptide(L)' 'MKNPVTFTTCLSVWSSLDEKISGTRFKTVDNLKRALEKAWKEFSPDVTMRIEDQSSKRLQACVDAEGGHFEQCM' A
#
# COMPACT_ATOMS: atom_id res chain seq x y z
N MET A 1 7.77 -14.16 15.44
CA MET A 1 7.89 -12.78 14.92
C MET A 1 7.26 -12.73 13.54
N LYS A 2 6.16 -12.00 13.37
CA LYS A 2 5.61 -11.73 12.02
C LYS A 2 6.56 -10.74 11.34
N ASN A 3 7.09 -11.12 10.19
CA ASN A 3 8.17 -10.40 9.50
C ASN A 3 7.70 -8.96 9.16
N PRO A 4 8.40 -7.89 9.57
CA PRO A 4 7.95 -6.52 9.32
C PRO A 4 7.79 -6.20 7.82
N VAL A 5 8.56 -6.87 6.96
CA VAL A 5 8.52 -6.71 5.50
C VAL A 5 7.16 -7.06 4.89
N THR A 6 6.46 -8.08 5.40
CA THR A 6 5.14 -8.47 4.86
C THR A 6 4.02 -7.53 5.31
N PHE A 7 4.19 -6.80 6.41
CA PHE A 7 3.21 -5.79 6.83
C PHE A 7 3.37 -4.49 6.03
N THR A 8 4.61 -4.12 5.71
CA THR A 8 4.95 -2.90 4.97
C THR A 8 4.41 -2.90 3.53
N THR A 9 4.54 -4.03 2.82
CA THR A 9 4.04 -4.16 1.43
C THR A 9 2.52 -4.13 1.36
N CYS A 10 1.82 -4.71 2.34
CA CYS A 10 0.37 -4.62 2.44
C CYS A 10 -0.14 -3.17 2.59
N LEU A 11 0.60 -2.32 3.30
CA LEU A 11 0.23 -0.92 3.52
C LEU A 11 0.32 -0.10 2.22
N SER A 12 1.43 -0.17 1.49
CA SER A 12 1.58 0.60 0.25
C SER A 12 0.59 0.14 -0.83
N VAL A 13 0.37 -1.17 -0.95
CA VAL A 13 -0.65 -1.73 -1.84
C VAL A 13 -2.04 -1.20 -1.50
N TRP A 14 -2.40 -1.22 -0.21
CA TRP A 14 -3.71 -0.73 0.23
C TRP A 14 -3.87 0.76 -0.06
N SER A 15 -2.87 1.58 0.23
CA SER A 15 -2.89 3.02 -0.08
C SER A 15 -3.11 3.29 -1.57
N SER A 16 -2.43 2.56 -2.47
CA SER A 16 -2.62 2.73 -3.91
C SER A 16 -4.00 2.28 -4.41
N LEU A 17 -4.57 1.24 -3.82
CA LEU A 17 -5.94 0.81 -4.13
C LEU A 17 -6.96 1.84 -3.62
N ASP A 18 -6.76 2.33 -2.39
CA ASP A 18 -7.61 3.34 -1.77
C ASP A 18 -7.60 4.65 -2.56
N GLU A 19 -6.43 5.14 -2.98
CA GLU A 19 -6.30 6.33 -3.83
C GLU A 19 -7.16 6.22 -5.11
N LYS A 20 -7.20 5.04 -5.75
CA LYS A 20 -7.98 4.81 -6.97
C LYS A 20 -9.50 4.83 -6.74
N ILE A 21 -9.98 4.51 -5.54
CA ILE A 21 -11.41 4.31 -5.29
C ILE A 21 -12.02 5.27 -4.26
N SER A 22 -11.21 6.01 -3.52
CA SER A 22 -11.62 6.91 -2.41
C SER A 22 -12.58 8.03 -2.85
N GLY A 23 -12.54 8.42 -4.12
CA GLY A 23 -13.48 9.39 -4.71
C GLY A 23 -14.86 8.83 -5.06
N THR A 24 -15.08 7.51 -4.91
CA THR A 24 -16.32 6.84 -5.35
C THR A 24 -17.12 6.33 -4.15
N ARG A 25 -18.40 6.74 -4.06
CA ARG A 25 -19.32 6.19 -3.06
C ARG A 25 -19.97 4.91 -3.56
N PHE A 26 -19.67 3.78 -2.93
CA PHE A 26 -20.26 2.49 -3.26
C PHE A 26 -21.54 2.23 -2.46
N LYS A 27 -22.62 1.85 -3.15
CA LYS A 27 -23.92 1.55 -2.53
C LYS A 27 -23.97 0.19 -1.84
N THR A 28 -23.10 -0.74 -2.25
CA THR A 28 -23.07 -2.13 -1.75
C THR A 28 -21.63 -2.58 -1.61
N VAL A 29 -21.41 -3.55 -0.72
CA VAL A 29 -20.10 -4.20 -0.53
C VAL A 29 -19.67 -4.91 -1.82
N ASP A 30 -20.61 -5.48 -2.59
CA ASP A 30 -20.30 -6.13 -3.88
C ASP A 30 -19.71 -5.13 -4.89
N ASN A 31 -20.29 -3.93 -5.00
CA ASN A 31 -19.77 -2.90 -5.88
C ASN A 31 -18.36 -2.43 -5.46
N LEU A 32 -18.11 -2.31 -4.15
CA LEU A 32 -16.78 -2.02 -3.61
C LEU A 32 -15.79 -3.13 -3.98
N LYS A 33 -16.18 -4.40 -3.77
CA LYS A 33 -15.34 -5.55 -4.10
C LYS A 33 -14.96 -5.58 -5.58
N ARG A 34 -15.92 -5.38 -6.48
CA ARG A 34 -15.67 -5.33 -7.93
C ARG A 34 -14.76 -4.16 -8.33
N ALA A 35 -14.90 -3.01 -7.67
CA ALA A 35 -14.03 -1.87 -7.91
C ALA A 35 -12.59 -2.14 -7.46
N LEU A 36 -12.40 -2.76 -6.29
CA LEU A 36 -11.10 -3.20 -5.80
C LEU A 36 -10.46 -4.24 -6.73
N GLU A 37 -11.23 -5.24 -7.17
CA GLU A 37 -10.75 -6.26 -8.12
C GLU A 37 -10.35 -5.65 -9.47
N LYS A 38 -11.08 -4.62 -9.93
CA LYS A 38 -10.72 -3.88 -11.14
C LYS A 38 -9.44 -3.07 -10.94
N ALA A 39 -9.35 -2.31 -9.84
CA ALA A 39 -8.16 -1.53 -9.51
C ALA A 39 -6.91 -2.41 -9.35
N TRP A 40 -7.08 -3.62 -8.81
CA TRP A 40 -6.03 -4.64 -8.72
C TRP A 40 -5.58 -5.18 -10.09
N LYS A 41 -6.49 -5.34 -11.05
CA LYS A 41 -6.12 -5.79 -12.41
C LYS A 41 -5.42 -4.69 -13.21
N GLU A 42 -5.72 -3.43 -12.92
CA GLU A 42 -5.06 -2.26 -13.51
C GLU A 42 -3.73 -1.90 -12.82
N PHE A 43 -3.32 -2.70 -11.83
CA PHE A 43 -2.09 -2.50 -11.08
C PHE A 43 -0.89 -2.85 -11.98
N SER A 44 -0.33 -1.84 -12.61
CA SER A 44 0.81 -1.95 -13.53
C SER A 44 2.09 -2.38 -12.80
N PRO A 45 3.04 -3.06 -13.47
CA PRO A 45 4.41 -3.23 -12.97
C PRO A 45 5.07 -1.93 -12.47
N ASP A 46 4.73 -0.75 -13.01
CA ASP A 46 5.19 0.55 -12.48
C ASP A 46 4.77 0.79 -11.02
N VAL A 47 3.57 0.35 -10.65
CA VAL A 47 3.05 0.49 -9.28
C VAL A 47 3.79 -0.48 -8.36
N THR A 48 4.08 -1.70 -8.83
CA THR A 48 4.90 -2.68 -8.11
C THR A 48 6.30 -2.14 -7.82
N MET A 49 6.96 -1.54 -8.82
CA MET A 49 8.28 -0.91 -8.63
C MET A 49 8.24 0.23 -7.61
N ARG A 50 7.20 1.07 -7.64
CA ARG A 50 7.03 2.14 -6.64
C ARG A 50 6.84 1.58 -5.23
N ILE A 51 6.11 0.47 -5.08
CA ILE A 51 5.91 -0.19 -3.79
C ILE A 51 7.23 -0.79 -3.28
N GLU A 52 8.03 -1.39 -4.14
CA GLU A 52 9.36 -1.91 -3.78
C GLU A 52 10.31 -0.78 -3.33
N ASP A 53 10.32 0.34 -4.05
CA ASP A 53 11.09 1.53 -3.69
C ASP A 53 10.63 2.11 -2.34
N GLN A 54 9.31 2.29 -2.15
CA GLN A 54 8.76 2.75 -0.88
C GLN A 54 9.03 1.77 0.27
N SER A 55 8.97 0.47 0.02
CA SER A 55 9.28 -0.55 1.02
C SER A 55 10.74 -0.47 1.47
N SER A 56 11.66 -0.27 0.51
CA SER A 56 13.09 -0.10 0.80
C SER A 56 13.35 1.17 1.61
N LYS A 57 12.71 2.29 1.24
CA LYS A 57 12.78 3.55 2.01
C LYS A 57 12.23 3.39 3.43
N ARG A 58 11.12 2.68 3.61
CA ARG A 58 10.52 2.40 4.93
C ARG A 58 11.43 1.55 5.80
N LEU A 59 12.03 0.51 5.24
CA LEU A 59 13.03 -0.30 5.93
C LEU A 59 14.23 0.52 6.36
N GLN A 60 14.72 1.42 5.50
CA GLN A 60 15.83 2.29 5.86
C GLN A 60 15.46 3.24 7.01
N ALA A 61 14.28 3.86 6.99
CA ALA A 61 13.84 4.70 8.10
C ALA A 61 13.60 3.91 9.41
N CYS A 62 13.16 2.65 9.34
CA CYS A 62 13.16 1.78 10.53
C CYS A 62 14.56 1.65 11.12
N VAL A 63 15.57 1.45 10.27
CA VAL A 63 16.98 1.31 10.70
C VAL A 63 17.49 2.61 11.29
N ASP A 64 17.25 3.73 10.62
CA ASP A 64 17.69 5.06 11.08
C ASP A 64 17.01 5.48 12.39
N ALA A 65 15.77 5.02 12.63
CA ALA A 65 15.05 5.23 13.88
C ALA A 65 15.41 4.20 14.98
N GLU A 66 16.37 3.31 14.75
CA GLU A 66 16.74 2.22 15.66
C GLU A 66 15.53 1.33 16.06
N GLY A 67 14.59 1.14 15.13
CA GLY A 67 13.33 0.43 15.37
C GLY A 67 12.25 1.26 16.10
N GLY A 68 12.50 2.55 16.35
CA GLY A 68 11.52 3.51 16.84
C GLY A 68 10.44 3.87 15.80
N HIS A 69 9.43 4.63 16.23
CA HIS A 69 8.39 5.12 15.32
C HIS A 69 8.96 6.22 14.41
N PHE A 70 8.58 6.19 13.13
CA PHE A 70 8.91 7.21 12.15
C PHE A 70 7.69 7.53 11.29
N GLU A 71 7.45 8.82 11.06
CA GLU A 71 6.44 9.29 10.12
C GLU A 71 7.08 9.43 8.75
N GLN A 72 7.02 8.37 7.94
CA GLN A 72 7.26 8.54 6.51
C GLN A 72 5.99 9.05 5.85
N CYS A 73 5.95 10.35 5.60
CA CYS A 73 4.99 10.95 4.69
C CYS A 73 5.10 10.23 3.33
N MET A 74 3.99 9.62 2.90
CA MET A 74 3.84 9.10 1.53
C MET A 74 3.97 10.21 0.50
#